data_AF-A0A381U223-F1
#
_entry.id   AF-A0A381U223-F1
#
_cell.length_a   1.000
_cell.length_b   1.000
_cell.length_c   1.000
_cell.angle_alpha   90.00
_cell.angle_beta   90.00
_cell.angle_gamma   90.00
#
_symmetry.space_group_name_H-M   'P 1'
#
loop_
_entity.id
_entity.type
_entity.pdbx_description
1 polymer ?
#
loop_
_entity_poly.entity_id
_entity_poly.type
_entity_poly.pdbx_seq_one_letter_code
_entity_poly.pdbx_strand_id
1 'polypeptide(L)' 'MLSIAGLYTNDHYVMFTSAPAEGIAHIHHRMPAILNDQSIDDWLNPDNKFSEIKTLLQPFDGLLEWDQTA' A
#
# COMPACT_ATOMS: atom_id res chain seq x y z
N MET A 1 -3.48 -11.32 6.08
CA MET A 1 -4.37 -10.53 5.18
C MET A 1 -3.59 -9.27 4.82
N LEU A 2 -3.65 -8.77 3.59
CA LEU A 2 -2.93 -7.56 3.19
C LEU A 2 -3.86 -6.34 3.29
N SER A 3 -3.39 -5.29 3.95
CA SER A 3 -4.09 -4.00 4.04
C SER A 3 -3.53 -3.05 2.98
N ILE A 4 -4.38 -2.57 2.07
CA ILE A 4 -3.96 -1.68 0.98
C ILE A 4 -4.52 -0.29 1.23
N ALA A 5 -3.65 0.73 1.20
CA ALA A 5 -4.05 2.11 1.35
C ALA A 5 -4.93 2.56 0.18
N GLY A 6 -6.00 3.27 0.47
CA GLY A 6 -6.93 3.74 -0.54
C GLY A 6 -7.77 4.93 -0.09
N LEU A 7 -8.47 5.53 -1.04
CA LEU A 7 -9.53 6.50 -0.78
C LEU A 7 -10.85 5.89 -1.19
N TYR A 8 -11.92 6.29 -0.52
CA TYR A 8 -13.26 5.87 -0.89
C TYR A 8 -14.23 7.04 -0.83
N THR A 9 -15.32 6.85 -1.56
CA THR A 9 -16.58 7.60 -1.48
C THR A 9 -17.68 6.58 -1.18
N ASN A 10 -18.94 7.00 -1.15
CA ASN A 10 -20.04 6.07 -0.90
C ASN A 10 -20.12 4.91 -1.91
N ASP A 11 -19.76 5.16 -3.18
CA ASP A 11 -20.01 4.20 -4.27
C ASP A 11 -18.72 3.72 -4.98
N HIS A 12 -17.57 4.34 -4.68
CA HIS A 12 -16.32 4.07 -5.37
C HIS A 12 -15.15 4.07 -4.41
N TYR A 13 -14.12 3.29 -4.74
CA TYR A 13 -12.83 3.33 -4.07
C TYR A 13 -11.70 3.34 -5.09
N VAL A 14 -10.56 3.89 -4.69
CA VAL A 14 -9.29 3.83 -5.42
C VAL A 14 -8.21 3.33 -4.48
N MET A 15 -7.31 2.52 -5.00
CA MET A 15 -6.14 2.05 -4.26
C MET A 15 -4.92 2.88 -4.64
N PHE A 16 -4.15 3.29 -3.65
CA PHE A 16 -2.85 3.89 -3.90
C PHE A 16 -1.88 2.85 -4.44
N THR A 17 -0.97 3.30 -5.29
CA THR A 17 0.15 2.49 -5.78
C THR A 17 1.46 3.20 -5.48
N SER A 18 2.53 2.42 -5.35
CA SER A 18 3.91 2.88 -5.16
C SER A 18 4.83 2.32 -6.26
N ALA A 19 6.12 2.66 -6.19
CA ALA A 19 7.15 1.87 -6.87
C ALA A 19 7.15 0.42 -6.33
N PRO A 20 7.61 -0.58 -7.11
CA PRO A 20 7.64 -1.96 -6.65
C PRO A 20 8.70 -2.16 -5.56
N ALA A 21 8.48 -3.14 -4.69
CA ALA A 21 9.53 -3.68 -3.83
C ALA A 21 10.60 -4.37 -4.72
N GLU A 22 11.86 -4.30 -4.30
CA GLU A 22 13.00 -4.76 -5.12
C GLU A 22 12.82 -6.20 -5.62
N GLY A 23 12.36 -7.11 -4.75
CA GLY A 23 12.18 -8.53 -5.07
C GLY A 23 11.12 -8.85 -6.14
N ILE A 24 10.20 -7.93 -6.43
CA ILE A 24 9.12 -8.11 -7.41
C ILE A 24 9.15 -7.09 -8.55
N ALA A 25 10.17 -6.22 -8.61
CA ALA A 25 10.27 -5.15 -9.62
C ALA A 25 10.34 -5.67 -11.06
N HIS A 26 10.74 -6.94 -11.25
CA HIS A 26 10.78 -7.61 -12.55
C HIS A 26 9.39 -8.04 -13.06
N ILE A 27 8.36 -8.07 -12.22
CA ILE A 27 6.98 -8.43 -12.59
C ILE A 27 6.25 -7.22 -13.19
N HIS A 28 6.32 -6.07 -12.50
CA HIS A 28 5.68 -4.84 -12.94
C HIS A 28 6.29 -3.58 -12.28
N HIS A 29 6.12 -2.42 -12.92
CA HIS A 29 6.72 -1.13 -12.50
C HIS A 29 5.93 -0.39 -11.40
N ARG A 30 4.84 -0.98 -10.90
CA ARG A 30 3.99 -0.45 -9.82
C ARG A 30 3.48 -1.61 -8.98
N MET A 31 3.23 -1.34 -7.70
CA MET A 31 2.55 -2.26 -6.79
C MET A 31 1.48 -1.51 -5.96
N PRO A 32 0.51 -2.20 -5.36
CA PRO A 32 -0.34 -1.61 -4.34
C PRO A 32 0.48 -1.06 -3.17
N ALA A 33 0.08 0.08 -2.61
CA ALA A 33 0.67 0.60 -1.38
C ALA A 33 0.14 -0.22 -0.19
N ILE A 34 0.93 -1.20 0.24
CA ILE A 34 0.60 -2.11 1.35
C ILE A 34 1.00 -1.44 2.67
N LEU A 35 0.06 -1.41 3.62
CA LEU A 35 0.28 -0.89 4.97
C LEU A 35 0.77 -1.99 5.90
N ASN A 36 1.72 -1.64 6.78
CA ASN A 36 2.10 -2.49 7.91
C ASN A 36 0.99 -2.46 8.96
N ASP A 37 0.76 -3.57 9.66
CA ASP A 37 -0.32 -3.71 10.65
C ASP A 37 -0.31 -2.58 11.69
N GLN A 38 0.89 -2.18 12.15
CA GLN A 38 1.07 -1.12 13.13
C GLN A 38 0.69 0.29 12.64
N SER A 39 0.58 0.48 11.33
CA SER A 39 0.29 1.77 10.68
C SER A 39 -1.16 1.92 10.22
N ILE A 40 -1.99 0.89 10.40
CA ILE A 40 -3.40 0.89 9.98
C ILE A 40 -4.18 1.96 10.75
N ASP A 41 -3.99 2.03 12.08
CA ASP A 41 -4.69 3.00 12.92
C ASP A 41 -4.30 4.44 12.55
N ASP A 42 -3.01 4.68 12.27
CA ASP A 42 -2.53 5.99 11.80
C ASP A 42 -3.10 6.37 10.44
N TRP A 43 -3.26 5.40 9.53
CA TRP A 43 -3.86 5.64 8.21
C TRP A 43 -5.35 5.98 8.30
N LEU A 44 -6.08 5.34 9.22
CA LEU A 44 -7.52 5.51 9.39
C LEU A 44 -7.90 6.68 10.31
N ASN A 45 -6.95 7.24 11.06
CA ASN A 45 -7.20 8.33 11.99
C ASN A 45 -7.48 9.65 11.24
N PRO A 46 -8.70 10.21 11.32
CA PRO A 46 -9.06 11.45 10.62
C PRO A 46 -8.36 12.70 11.18
N ASP A 47 -7.78 12.63 12.38
CA ASP A 47 -7.06 13.76 12.99
C ASP A 47 -5.64 13.90 12.44
N ASN A 48 -5.12 12.87 11.77
CA ASN A 48 -3.80 12.90 11.14
C ASN A 48 -3.83 13.75 9.87
N LYS A 49 -2.83 14.61 9.71
CA LYS A 49 -2.63 15.35 8.45
C LYS A 49 -1.95 14.44 7.44
N PHE A 50 -2.32 14.59 6.16
CA PHE A 50 -1.67 13.83 5.09
C PHE A 50 -0.14 13.97 5.09
N SER A 51 0.41 15.14 5.45
CA SER A 51 1.86 15.35 5.55
C SER A 51 2.56 14.43 6.55
N GLU A 52 1.84 13.96 7.58
CA GLU A 52 2.35 13.11 8.65
C GLU A 52 2.32 11.63 8.25
N ILE A 53 1.36 11.23 7.40
CA ILE A 53 1.13 9.83 7.01
C ILE A 53 1.54 9.50 5.57
N LYS A 54 1.91 10.50 4.74
CA LYS A 54 2.27 10.26 3.33
C LYS A 54 3.43 9.30 3.15
N THR A 55 4.30 9.15 4.17
CA THR A 55 5.43 8.22 4.15
C THR A 55 4.95 6.77 4.15
N LEU A 56 3.74 6.47 4.64
CA LEU A 56 3.15 5.13 4.56
C LEU A 56 2.91 4.67 3.10
N LEU A 57 2.87 5.60 2.14
CA LEU A 57 2.66 5.32 0.71
C LEU A 57 3.98 5.01 -0.02
N GLN A 58 4.75 4.08 0.53
CA GLN A 58 6.05 3.65 0.02
C GLN A 58 6.02 2.17 -0.42
N PRO A 59 7.02 1.69 -1.19
CA PRO A 59 7.14 0.27 -1.50
C PRO A 59 7.13 -0.57 -0.21
N PHE A 60 6.44 -1.71 -0.24
CA PHE A 60 6.36 -2.59 0.92
C PHE A 60 7.75 -3.14 1.27
N ASP A 61 8.08 -3.13 2.56
CA ASP A 61 9.38 -3.55 3.10
C ASP A 61 9.35 -4.95 3.72
N GLY A 62 8.18 -5.59 3.78
CA GLY A 62 8.01 -6.96 4.25
C GLY A 62 8.29 -8.04 3.20
N LEU A 63 8.17 -9.30 3.63
CA LEU A 63 8.35 -10.45 2.74
C LEU A 63 7.20 -10.56 1.74
N LEU A 64 7.55 -10.65 0.45
CA LEU A 64 6.63 -10.93 -0.64
C LEU A 64 7.09 -12.20 -1.35
N GLU A 65 6.17 -13.13 -1.50
CA GLU A 65 6.33 -14.30 -2.37
C GLU A 65 5.52 -14.09 -3.64
N TRP A 66 6.05 -14.54 -4.76
CA TRP A 66 5.40 -14.50 -6.05
C TRP A 66 5.57 -15.84 -6.74
N ASP A 67 4.57 -16.19 -7.55
CA ASP A 67 4.60 -17.38 -8.39
C ASP A 67 4.05 -17.01 -9.78
N GLN A 68 4.57 -17.66 -10.81
CA GLN A 68 4.11 -17.47 -12.18
C GLN A 68 3.08 -18.55 -12.50
N THR A 69 1.81 -18.16 -12.65
CA THR A 69 0.78 -19.10 -13.08
C THR A 69 0.78 -19.24 -14.60
N ALA A 70 0.64 -20.48 -15.08
CA ALA A 70 0.61 -20.85 -16.50
C ALA A 70 -0.70 -20.49 -17.22
#